data_AF-A0A7M2BXR7-F1
#
_entry.id   AF-A0A7M2BXR7-F1
#
_cell.length_a   1.000
_cell.length_b   1.000
_cell.length_c   1.000
_cell.angle_alpha   90.00
_cell.angle_beta   90.00
_cell.angle_gamma   90.00
#
_symmetry.space_group_name_H-M   'P 1'
#
loop_
_entity.id
_entity.type
_entity.pdbx_description
1 polymer ?
#
loop_
_entity_poly.entity_id
_entity_poly.type
_entity_poly.pdbx_seq_one_letter_code
_entity_poly.pdbx_strand_id
1 'polypeptide(L)'
;MPEQETTPRLAGYLDKQQPDLYATLTHYSQQLVDEADRVGIPRKTLELINYLCSQINGCAFCLDLHHRRALKYGETEQRLSLVAVYREVGLFEAAEVLAMKIAEQITRMSTSRPSAELFAEAREHYSDEQISVICMAAIGINAFNRLSILSEHPVRVAKK
;
A
#
# COMPACT_ATOMS: atom_id res chain seq x y z
N MET A 1 21.67 19.08 15.21
CA MET A 1 20.76 19.57 14.15
C MET A 1 19.72 20.44 14.84
N PRO A 2 19.43 21.65 14.36
CA PRO A 2 18.46 22.50 15.05
C PRO A 2 17.10 21.80 15.06
N GLU A 3 16.46 21.73 16.22
CA GLU A 3 15.08 21.28 16.37
C GLU A 3 14.21 22.19 15.50
N GLN A 4 13.74 21.67 14.38
CA GLN A 4 12.73 22.37 13.60
C GLN A 4 11.43 22.29 14.40
N GLU A 5 11.11 23.35 15.14
CA GLU A 5 9.74 23.65 15.56
C GLU A 5 8.90 23.75 14.29
N THR A 6 8.31 22.62 13.89
CA THR A 6 7.43 22.53 12.74
C THR A 6 6.03 22.76 13.26
N THR A 7 5.51 23.96 13.04
CA THR A 7 4.07 24.19 13.12
C THR A 7 3.39 23.11 12.27
N PRO A 8 2.45 22.33 12.83
CA PRO A 8 1.80 21.25 12.09
C PRO A 8 1.08 21.82 10.86
N ARG A 9 1.17 21.13 9.72
CA ARG A 9 0.63 21.63 8.44
C ARG A 9 -0.89 21.83 8.47
N LEU A 10 -1.59 21.05 9.29
CA LEU A 10 -3.01 21.18 9.60
C LEU A 10 -3.21 21.13 11.11
N ALA A 11 -4.23 21.82 11.60
CA ALA A 11 -4.62 21.73 13.00
C ALA A 11 -5.31 20.38 13.25
N GLY A 12 -4.61 19.41 13.83
CA GLY A 12 -5.15 18.10 14.23
C GLY A 12 -5.21 17.07 13.09
N TYR A 13 -5.83 15.92 13.38
CA TYR A 13 -5.88 14.79 12.44
C TYR A 13 -7.19 14.75 11.66
N LEU A 14 -7.10 14.52 10.35
CA LEU A 14 -8.27 14.44 9.48
C LEU A 14 -9.25 13.35 9.93
N ASP A 15 -8.75 12.19 10.40
CA ASP A 15 -9.58 11.11 10.91
C ASP A 15 -10.31 11.44 12.22
N LYS A 16 -9.81 12.40 13.00
CA LYS A 16 -10.46 12.87 14.24
C LYS A 16 -11.46 13.98 13.98
N GLN A 17 -11.18 14.82 12.98
CA GLN A 17 -12.09 15.89 12.59
C GLN A 17 -13.24 15.39 11.73
N GLN A 18 -13.03 14.31 10.97
CA GLN A 18 -14.02 13.72 10.07
C GLN A 18 -14.21 12.22 10.36
N PRO A 19 -14.75 11.85 11.53
CA PRO A 19 -14.81 10.46 11.98
C PRO A 19 -15.66 9.57 11.07
N ASP A 20 -16.77 10.06 10.52
CA ASP A 20 -17.66 9.26 9.67
C ASP A 20 -17.06 8.99 8.27
N LEU A 21 -16.35 9.97 7.71
CA LEU A 21 -15.60 9.80 6.45
C LEU A 21 -14.46 8.80 6.64
N TYR A 22 -13.76 8.89 7.78
CA TYR A 22 -12.71 7.92 8.11
C TYR A 22 -13.29 6.53 8.33
N ALA A 23 -14.42 6.39 9.03
CA ALA A 23 -15.11 5.11 9.22
C ALA A 23 -15.45 4.47 7.87
N THR A 24 -15.96 5.25 6.92
CA THR A 24 -16.24 4.79 5.55
C THR A 24 -14.98 4.26 4.86
N LEU A 25 -13.85 4.99 4.97
CA LEU A 25 -12.58 4.57 4.40
C LEU A 25 -12.04 3.29 5.05
N THR A 26 -12.22 3.12 6.36
CA THR A 26 -11.85 1.87 7.05
C THR A 26 -12.75 0.70 6.67
N HIS A 27 -14.05 0.93 6.46
CA HIS A 27 -14.98 -0.09 5.99
C HIS A 27 -14.62 -0.54 4.57
N TYR A 28 -14.30 0.41 3.67
CA TYR A 28 -13.75 0.10 2.35
C TYR A 28 -12.53 -0.82 2.44
N SER A 29 -11.58 -0.53 3.35
CA SER A 29 -10.41 -1.38 3.53
C SER A 29 -10.77 -2.78 4.02
N GLN A 30 -11.78 -2.93 4.88
CA GLN A 30 -12.22 -4.24 5.37
C GLN A 30 -12.87 -5.04 4.25
N GLN A 31 -13.81 -4.43 3.51
CA GLN A 31 -14.45 -5.07 2.37
C GLN A 31 -13.45 -5.50 1.30
N LEU A 32 -12.42 -4.69 1.05
CA LEU A 32 -11.32 -5.06 0.15
C LEU A 32 -10.56 -6.31 0.64
N VAL A 33 -10.35 -6.47 1.95
CA VAL A 33 -9.74 -7.69 2.51
C VAL A 33 -10.62 -8.89 2.25
N ASP A 34 -11.91 -8.77 2.59
CA ASP A 34 -12.87 -9.86 2.47
C ASP A 34 -13.02 -10.29 1.01
N GLU A 35 -13.03 -9.31 0.09
CA GLU A 35 -13.09 -9.55 -1.34
C GLU A 35 -11.83 -10.22 -1.86
N ALA A 36 -10.64 -9.77 -1.43
CA ALA A 36 -9.38 -10.43 -1.79
C ALA A 36 -9.34 -11.88 -1.32
N ASP A 37 -9.80 -12.16 -0.10
CA ASP A 37 -9.90 -13.52 0.42
C ASP A 37 -10.90 -14.34 -0.41
N ARG A 38 -12.05 -13.76 -0.78
CA ARG A 38 -13.07 -14.40 -1.63
C ARG A 38 -12.52 -14.78 -3.00
N VAL A 39 -11.73 -13.91 -3.63
CA VAL A 39 -11.16 -14.14 -4.97
C VAL A 39 -9.79 -14.82 -4.91
N GLY A 40 -9.31 -15.21 -3.73
CA GLY A 40 -8.08 -15.98 -3.55
C GLY A 40 -6.78 -15.19 -3.76
N ILE A 41 -6.77 -13.88 -3.51
CA ILE A 41 -5.53 -13.08 -3.46
C ILE A 41 -4.90 -13.24 -2.07
N PRO A 42 -3.64 -13.71 -1.98
CA PRO A 42 -2.98 -13.84 -0.70
C PRO A 42 -2.88 -12.51 0.05
N ARG A 43 -3.13 -12.54 1.36
CA ARG A 43 -2.98 -11.38 2.23
C ARG A 43 -1.60 -10.75 2.13
N LYS A 44 -0.57 -11.59 1.96
CA LYS A 44 0.82 -11.19 1.74
C LYS A 44 0.98 -10.26 0.52
N THR A 45 0.30 -10.56 -0.59
CA THR A 45 0.30 -9.74 -1.82
C THR A 45 -0.33 -8.36 -1.57
N LEU A 46 -1.43 -8.29 -0.82
CA LEU A 46 -2.02 -7.00 -0.45
C LEU A 46 -1.09 -6.15 0.41
N GLU A 47 -0.38 -6.77 1.36
CA GLU A 47 0.58 -6.03 2.18
C GLU A 47 1.81 -5.57 1.38
N LEU A 48 2.28 -6.33 0.37
CA LEU A 48 3.31 -5.88 -0.56
C LEU A 48 2.87 -4.64 -1.36
N ILE A 49 1.64 -4.65 -1.88
CA ILE A 49 1.04 -3.48 -2.55
C ILE A 49 1.03 -2.29 -1.60
N ASN A 50 0.49 -2.47 -0.40
CA ASN A 50 0.37 -1.38 0.56
C ASN A 50 1.73 -0.82 0.98
N TYR A 51 2.71 -1.70 1.20
CA TYR A 51 4.08 -1.35 1.55
C TYR A 51 4.75 -0.55 0.42
N LEU A 52 4.72 -1.06 -0.82
CA LEU A 52 5.32 -0.40 -1.98
C LEU A 52 4.69 0.98 -2.23
N CYS A 53 3.37 1.09 -2.26
CA CYS A 53 2.68 2.37 -2.47
C CYS A 53 3.02 3.37 -1.37
N SER A 54 3.07 2.92 -0.11
CA SER A 54 3.43 3.77 1.04
C SER A 54 4.87 4.25 0.97
N GLN A 55 5.78 3.38 0.50
CA GLN A 55 7.18 3.72 0.26
C GLN A 55 7.32 4.77 -0.85
N ILE A 56 6.63 4.60 -1.97
CA ILE A 56 6.64 5.54 -3.11
C ILE A 56 6.08 6.91 -2.68
N ASN A 57 4.98 6.93 -1.93
CA ASN A 57 4.34 8.16 -1.47
C ASN A 57 5.05 8.82 -0.28
N GLY A 58 5.99 8.14 0.38
CA GLY A 58 6.65 8.64 1.59
C GLY A 58 5.75 8.70 2.82
N CYS A 59 4.72 7.84 2.94
CA CYS A 59 3.91 7.76 4.15
C CYS A 59 4.61 6.93 5.24
N ALA A 60 5.34 7.56 6.16
CA ALA A 60 6.09 6.86 7.21
C ALA A 60 5.20 6.00 8.13
N PHE A 61 4.05 6.53 8.56
CA PHE A 61 3.09 5.78 9.38
C PHE A 61 2.56 4.53 8.66
N CYS A 62 2.13 4.69 7.40
CA CYS A 62 1.60 3.60 6.61
C CYS A 62 2.67 2.55 6.34
N LEU A 63 3.91 2.98 6.05
CA LEU A 63 5.03 2.09 5.81
C LEU A 63 5.33 1.21 7.05
N ASP A 64 5.40 1.79 8.26
CA ASP A 64 5.55 1.02 9.51
C ASP A 64 4.38 0.06 9.74
N LEU A 65 3.15 0.52 9.53
CA LEU A 65 1.97 -0.32 9.68
C LEU A 65 2.01 -1.54 8.76
N HIS A 66 2.28 -1.32 7.47
CA HIS A 66 2.29 -2.37 6.48
C HIS A 66 3.54 -3.25 6.54
N HIS A 67 4.67 -2.74 7.05
CA HIS A 67 5.83 -3.57 7.41
C HIS A 67 5.44 -4.65 8.43
N ARG A 68 4.88 -4.23 9.57
CA ARG A 68 4.48 -5.15 10.64
C ARG A 68 3.40 -6.14 10.20
N ARG A 69 2.45 -5.69 9.36
CA ARG A 69 1.40 -6.56 8.82
C ARG A 69 1.98 -7.56 7.81
N ALA A 70 2.85 -7.13 6.92
CA ALA A 70 3.51 -8.02 5.97
C ALA A 70 4.25 -9.16 6.69
N LEU A 71 5.05 -8.83 7.70
CA LEU A 71 5.73 -9.84 8.53
C LEU A 71 4.73 -10.81 9.19
N LYS A 72 3.62 -10.29 9.73
CA LYS A 72 2.55 -11.13 10.31
C LYS A 72 1.97 -12.13 9.30
N TYR A 73 1.94 -11.78 8.01
CA TYR A 73 1.41 -12.61 6.94
C TYR A 73 2.49 -13.34 6.12
N GLY A 74 3.69 -13.52 6.70
CA GLY A 74 4.72 -14.41 6.14
C GLY A 74 5.71 -13.75 5.19
N GLU A 75 5.75 -12.41 5.10
CA GLU A 75 6.90 -11.75 4.50
C GLU A 75 8.16 -11.86 5.38
N THR A 76 9.31 -11.64 4.75
CA THR A 76 10.61 -11.61 5.42
C THR A 76 11.21 -10.21 5.38
N GLU A 77 12.03 -9.89 6.38
CA GLU A 77 12.80 -8.64 6.42
C GLU A 77 13.66 -8.46 5.15
N GLN A 78 14.26 -9.55 4.65
CA GLN A 78 15.04 -9.52 3.42
C GLN A 78 14.20 -9.04 2.23
N ARG A 79 13.02 -9.64 2.01
CA ARG A 79 12.14 -9.27 0.90
C ARG A 79 11.65 -7.84 1.06
N LEU A 80 11.17 -7.44 2.24
CA LEU A 80 10.70 -6.07 2.50
C LEU A 80 11.78 -5.00 2.28
N SER A 81 13.05 -5.30 2.62
CA SER A 81 14.17 -4.38 2.37
C SER A 81 14.45 -4.18 0.87
N LEU A 82 14.02 -5.12 0.03
CA LEU A 82 14.25 -5.13 -1.43
C LEU A 82 12.99 -4.78 -2.24
N VAL A 83 11.84 -4.52 -1.61
CA VAL A 83 10.60 -4.15 -2.33
C VAL A 83 10.80 -2.89 -3.19
N ALA A 84 11.60 -1.91 -2.77
CA ALA A 84 11.88 -0.72 -3.57
C ALA A 84 12.53 -1.02 -4.94
N VAL A 85 13.22 -2.16 -5.02
CA VAL A 85 14.01 -2.62 -6.17
C VAL A 85 13.55 -4.00 -6.63
N TYR A 86 12.27 -4.33 -6.42
CA TYR A 86 11.74 -5.68 -6.63
C TYR A 86 11.95 -6.25 -8.04
N ARG A 87 12.10 -5.38 -9.06
CA ARG A 87 12.39 -5.77 -10.46
C ARG A 87 13.80 -6.33 -10.65
N GLU A 88 14.73 -5.93 -9.79
CA GLU A 88 16.14 -6.30 -9.88
C GLU A 88 16.46 -7.58 -9.10
N VAL A 89 15.48 -8.14 -8.39
CA VAL A 89 15.68 -9.28 -7.49
C VAL A 89 14.72 -10.41 -7.86
N GLY A 90 15.27 -11.62 -8.09
CA GLY A 90 14.49 -12.83 -8.34
C GLY A 90 13.83 -13.44 -7.09
N LEU A 91 13.53 -12.61 -6.09
CA LEU A 91 13.00 -13.05 -4.79
C LEU A 91 11.48 -13.07 -4.74
N PHE A 92 10.80 -12.39 -5.66
CA PHE A 92 9.34 -12.28 -5.73
C PHE A 92 8.77 -13.18 -6.82
N GLU A 93 7.61 -13.78 -6.57
CA GLU A 93 6.91 -14.58 -7.56
C GLU A 93 6.39 -13.69 -8.71
N ALA A 94 6.23 -14.25 -9.90
CA ALA A 94 5.76 -13.50 -11.07
C ALA A 94 4.42 -12.79 -10.82
N ALA A 95 3.49 -13.46 -10.13
CA ALA A 95 2.22 -12.88 -9.71
C ALA A 95 2.40 -11.69 -8.73
N GLU A 96 3.34 -11.78 -7.78
CA GLU A 96 3.65 -10.68 -6.85
C GLU A 96 4.25 -9.49 -7.60
N VAL A 97 5.19 -9.74 -8.52
CA VAL A 97 5.82 -8.72 -9.37
C VAL A 97 4.79 -7.97 -10.21
N LEU A 98 3.84 -8.67 -10.82
CA LEU A 98 2.78 -8.06 -11.64
C LEU A 98 1.82 -7.22 -10.78
N ALA A 99 1.42 -7.71 -9.61
CA ALA A 99 0.60 -6.95 -8.67
C ALA A 99 1.30 -5.65 -8.22
N MET A 100 2.59 -5.74 -7.88
CA MET A 100 3.41 -4.57 -7.53
C MET A 100 3.59 -3.60 -8.69
N LYS A 101 3.82 -4.08 -9.93
CA LYS A 101 3.91 -3.24 -11.13
C LYS A 101 2.62 -2.44 -11.37
N ILE A 102 1.46 -3.09 -11.27
CA ILE A 102 0.16 -2.41 -11.41
C ILE A 102 0.00 -1.34 -10.33
N ALA A 103 0.23 -1.70 -9.07
CA ALA A 103 0.10 -0.78 -7.93
C ALA A 103 1.06 0.41 -8.03
N GLU A 104 2.28 0.18 -8.49
CA GLU A 104 3.28 1.21 -8.73
C GLU A 104 2.85 2.25 -9.76
N GLN A 105 2.32 1.79 -10.91
CA GLN A 105 1.87 2.69 -11.96
C GLN A 105 0.60 3.44 -11.56
N ILE A 106 -0.30 2.81 -10.80
CA ILE A 106 -1.45 3.50 -10.20
C ILE A 106 -0.99 4.57 -9.20
N THR A 107 0.05 4.30 -8.43
CA THR A 107 0.61 5.27 -7.47
C THR A 107 1.28 6.44 -8.18
N ARG A 108 1.98 6.19 -9.29
CA ARG A 108 2.68 7.19 -10.10
C ARG A 108 1.83 7.76 -11.25
N MET A 109 0.50 7.74 -11.12
CA MET A 109 -0.44 7.99 -12.23
C MET A 109 -0.28 9.35 -12.94
N SER A 110 0.35 10.33 -12.29
CA SER A 110 0.70 11.62 -12.90
C SER A 110 1.77 11.51 -13.98
N THR A 111 2.53 10.42 -14.02
CA THR A 111 3.69 10.21 -14.91
C THR A 111 3.63 8.92 -15.71
N SER A 112 2.84 7.93 -15.28
CA SER A 112 2.67 6.65 -15.98
C SER A 112 1.26 6.11 -15.77
N ARG A 113 0.84 5.12 -16.58
CA ARG A 113 -0.45 4.44 -16.43
C ARG A 113 -0.28 2.96 -16.78
N PRO A 114 -1.00 2.04 -16.10
CA PRO A 114 -1.12 0.64 -16.51
C PRO A 114 -1.45 0.53 -18.00
N SER A 115 -0.57 -0.12 -18.76
CA SER A 115 -0.79 -0.37 -20.18
C SER A 115 -1.68 -1.60 -20.40
N ALA A 116 -2.22 -1.74 -21.61
CA ALA A 116 -3.01 -2.92 -21.96
C ALA A 116 -2.16 -4.21 -21.90
N GLU A 117 -0.88 -4.10 -22.25
CA GLU A 117 0.12 -5.18 -22.21
C GLU A 117 0.37 -5.62 -20.76
N LEU A 118 0.52 -4.68 -19.82
CA LEU A 118 0.68 -5.03 -18.41
C LEU A 118 -0.54 -5.80 -17.88
N PHE A 119 -1.75 -5.41 -18.27
CA PHE A 119 -2.96 -6.16 -17.91
C PHE A 119 -3.05 -7.51 -18.63
N ALA A 120 -2.54 -7.61 -19.86
CA ALA A 120 -2.46 -8.89 -20.57
C ALA A 120 -1.48 -9.86 -19.88
N GLU A 121 -0.30 -9.40 -19.49
CA GLU A 121 0.68 -10.16 -18.69
C GLU A 121 0.09 -10.57 -17.34
N ALA A 122 -0.61 -9.66 -16.65
CA ALA A 122 -1.25 -9.96 -15.37
C ALA A 122 -2.30 -11.08 -15.47
N ARG A 123 -2.96 -11.24 -16.64
CA ARG A 123 -3.94 -12.30 -16.88
C ARG A 123 -3.35 -13.71 -16.93
N GLU A 124 -2.03 -13.84 -17.05
CA GLU A 124 -1.35 -15.14 -16.95
C GLU A 124 -1.38 -15.68 -15.50
N HIS A 125 -1.61 -14.82 -14.51
CA HIS A 125 -1.57 -15.16 -13.09
C HIS A 125 -2.85 -14.81 -12.32
N TYR A 126 -3.63 -13.84 -12.81
CA TYR A 126 -4.82 -13.32 -12.15
C TYR A 126 -6.01 -13.26 -13.11
N SER A 127 -7.21 -13.53 -12.61
CA SER A 127 -8.46 -13.18 -13.30
C SER A 127 -8.66 -11.66 -13.37
N ASP A 128 -9.55 -11.21 -14.26
CA ASP A 128 -9.94 -9.79 -14.32
C ASP A 128 -10.52 -9.29 -12.98
N GLU A 129 -11.23 -10.15 -12.25
CA GLU A 129 -11.78 -9.84 -10.93
C GLU A 129 -10.65 -9.64 -9.90
N GLN A 130 -9.64 -10.51 -9.89
CA GLN A 130 -8.47 -10.34 -9.03
C GLN A 130 -7.64 -9.09 -9.40
N ILE A 131 -7.47 -8.80 -10.68
CA ILE A 131 -6.80 -7.57 -11.15
C ILE A 131 -7.56 -6.33 -10.67
N SER A 132 -8.90 -6.35 -10.73
CA SER A 132 -9.74 -5.28 -10.19
C SER A 132 -9.48 -5.07 -8.69
N VAL A 133 -9.43 -6.15 -7.89
CA VAL A 133 -9.10 -6.07 -6.45
C VAL A 133 -7.69 -5.50 -6.21
N ILE A 134 -6.69 -5.88 -7.01
CA ILE A 134 -5.33 -5.31 -6.95
C ILE A 134 -5.36 -3.79 -7.21
N CYS A 135 -6.10 -3.34 -8.23
CA CYS A 135 -6.27 -1.92 -8.52
C CYS A 135 -6.95 -1.20 -7.35
N MET A 136 -8.01 -1.77 -6.79
CA MET A 136 -8.74 -1.21 -5.65
C MET A 136 -7.87 -1.15 -4.38
N ALA A 137 -6.96 -2.11 -4.19
CA ALA A 137 -5.97 -2.05 -3.12
C ALA A 137 -5.00 -0.88 -3.29
N ALA A 138 -4.46 -0.69 -4.50
CA ALA A 138 -3.58 0.44 -4.81
C ALA A 138 -4.30 1.79 -4.63
N ILE A 139 -5.57 1.91 -5.05
CA ILE A 139 -6.40 3.10 -4.84
C ILE A 139 -6.61 3.38 -3.35
N GLY A 140 -7.01 2.36 -2.59
CA GLY A 140 -7.27 2.45 -1.16
C GLY A 140 -6.06 2.96 -0.39
N ILE A 141 -4.90 2.32 -0.57
CA ILE A 141 -3.67 2.74 0.13
C ILE A 141 -3.24 4.16 -0.27
N ASN A 142 -3.44 4.56 -1.53
CA ASN A 142 -3.15 5.92 -1.96
C ASN A 142 -4.01 6.96 -1.24
N ALA A 143 -5.27 6.64 -0.93
CA ALA A 143 -6.13 7.49 -0.11
C ALA A 143 -5.62 7.57 1.34
N PHE A 144 -5.30 6.42 1.97
CA PHE A 144 -4.76 6.39 3.33
C PHE A 144 -3.42 7.11 3.46
N ASN A 145 -2.52 6.97 2.48
CA ASN A 145 -1.24 7.66 2.47
C ASN A 145 -1.43 9.18 2.50
N ARG A 146 -2.34 9.72 1.68
CA ARG A 146 -2.65 11.16 1.64
C ARG A 146 -3.25 11.64 2.96
N LEU A 147 -4.22 10.89 3.50
CA LEU A 147 -4.83 11.19 4.79
C LEU A 147 -3.76 11.26 5.88
N SER A 148 -2.85 10.28 5.91
CA SER A 148 -1.88 10.13 6.99
C SER A 148 -0.73 11.12 6.90
N ILE A 149 -0.26 11.42 5.69
CA ILE A 149 0.76 12.45 5.46
C ILE A 149 0.24 13.83 5.89
N LEU A 150 -0.98 14.19 5.48
CA LEU A 150 -1.58 15.48 5.83
C LEU A 150 -1.92 15.59 7.32
N SER A 151 -2.20 14.46 7.98
CA SER A 151 -2.44 14.39 9.42
C SER A 151 -1.17 14.23 10.25
N GLU A 152 0.01 14.05 9.62
CA GLU A 152 1.28 13.84 10.32
C GLU A 152 1.21 12.73 11.39
N HIS A 153 0.56 11.60 11.06
CA HIS A 153 0.44 10.50 12.04
C HIS A 153 1.83 10.00 12.45
N PRO A 154 2.07 9.80 13.77
CA PRO A 154 3.37 9.42 14.27
C PRO A 154 3.65 7.93 14.05
N VAL A 155 4.90 7.61 13.72
CA VAL A 155 5.39 6.23 13.71
C VAL A 155 5.56 5.73 15.15
N ARG A 156 5.14 4.50 15.42
CA ARG A 156 5.34 3.88 16.75
C ARG A 156 6.81 3.55 16.93
N VAL A 157 7.41 4.04 18.01
CA VAL A 157 8.77 3.63 18.40
C VAL A 157 8.70 2.21 18.97
N ALA A 158 9.47 1.29 18.41
CA ALA A 158 9.59 -0.07 18.95
C ALA A 158 10.10 -0.02 20.39
N LYS A 159 9.48 -0.77 21.30
CA LYS A 159 10.03 -0.96 22.65
C LYS A 159 11.28 -1.83 22.51
N LYS A 160 12.40 -1.37 23.08
CA LYS A 160 13.66 -2.14 23.17
C LYS A 160 13.46 -3.40 24.00
#